data_AF-A0A7V1MNN1-F1
#
_entry.id   AF-A0A7V1MNN1-F1
#
_cell.length_a   1.000
_cell.length_b   1.000
_cell.length_c   1.000
_cell.angle_alpha   90.00
_cell.angle_beta   90.00
_cell.angle_gamma   90.00
#
_symmetry.space_group_name_H-M   'P 1'
#
loop_
_entity.id
_entity.type
_entity.pdbx_description
1 polymer ?
#
loop_
_entity_poly.entity_id
_entity_poly.type
_entity_poly.pdbx_seq_one_letter_code
_entity_poly.pdbx_strand_id
1 'polypeptide(L)'
;VHAEQNAIINAARAGVSLLGGDMYIYGSAFGKNETIDAFPCFICKKMIINAGLNRIICSTADGKMKIFRLSDWTKDWQESDILDDRHQYG
;
A
#
# COMPACT_ATOMS: atom_id res chain seq x y z
N VAL A 1 12.52 5.27 4.99
CA VAL A 1 11.51 5.62 3.96
C VAL A 1 11.15 4.34 3.23
N HIS A 2 9.86 4.00 3.16
CA HIS A 2 9.42 2.77 2.48
C HIS A 2 9.29 2.99 0.96
N ALA A 3 9.19 1.89 0.21
CA ALA A 3 9.09 1.92 -1.25
C ALA A 3 7.87 2.71 -1.74
N GLU A 4 6.73 2.59 -1.04
CA GLU A 4 5.47 3.28 -1.34
C GLU A 4 5.63 4.79 -1.24
N GLN A 5 6.31 5.27 -0.18
CA GLN A 5 6.57 6.69 0.04
C GLN A 5 7.49 7.23 -1.05
N ASN A 6 8.55 6.50 -1.40
CA ASN A 6 9.46 6.86 -2.47
C ASN A 6 8.73 6.95 -3.83
N ALA A 7 7.84 5.99 -4.11
CA ALA A 7 7.05 6.00 -5.35
C ALA A 7 6.15 7.24 -5.43
N ILE A 8 5.44 7.59 -4.35
CA ILE A 8 4.58 8.78 -4.28
C ILE A 8 5.41 10.07 -4.47
N ILE A 9 6.53 10.20 -3.76
CA ILE A 9 7.41 11.36 -3.84
C ILE A 9 7.99 11.51 -5.25
N ASN A 10 8.40 10.41 -5.89
CA ASN A 10 8.96 10.44 -7.24
C ASN A 10 7.92 10.84 -8.29
N ALA A 11 6.68 10.34 -8.20
CA ALA A 11 5.60 10.76 -9.07
C ALA A 11 5.33 12.27 -8.95
N ALA A 12 5.27 12.79 -7.71
CA ALA A 12 5.11 14.21 -7.46
C ALA A 12 6.27 15.05 -8.03
N ARG A 13 7.52 14.61 -7.84
CA ARG A 13 8.72 15.27 -8.40
C ARG A 13 8.72 15.29 -9.94
N ALA A 14 8.14 14.28 -10.57
CA ALA A 14 8.00 14.18 -12.01
C ALA A 14 6.79 14.95 -12.57
N GLY A 15 5.95 15.56 -11.72
CA GLY A 15 4.73 16.25 -12.13
C GLY A 15 3.62 15.31 -12.61
N VAL A 16 3.64 14.04 -12.18
CA VAL A 16 2.66 13.02 -12.59
C VAL A 16 1.55 12.93 -11.55
N SER A 17 0.29 12.99 -12.00
CA SER A 17 -0.87 12.77 -11.14
C SER A 17 -1.00 11.30 -10.75
N LEU A 18 -1.24 11.05 -9.46
CA LEU A 18 -1.56 9.73 -8.92
C LEU A 18 -3.07 9.50 -8.75
N LEU A 19 -3.90 10.52 -8.96
CA LEU A 19 -5.34 10.44 -8.74
C LEU A 19 -5.98 9.35 -9.62
N GLY A 20 -6.67 8.41 -8.98
CA GLY A 20 -7.29 7.25 -9.63
C GLY A 20 -6.30 6.17 -10.08
N GLY A 21 -5.01 6.31 -9.78
CA GLY A 21 -3.97 5.36 -10.16
C GLY A 21 -3.97 4.09 -9.31
N ASP A 22 -3.26 3.07 -9.78
CA ASP A 22 -3.06 1.81 -9.06
C ASP A 22 -1.57 1.67 -8.64
N MET A 23 -1.32 1.20 -7.42
CA MET A 23 0.04 0.94 -6.92
C MET A 23 0.29 -0.56 -6.73
N TYR A 24 1.44 -1.03 -7.20
CA TYR A 24 1.89 -2.41 -7.06
C TYR A 24 3.03 -2.47 -6.04
N ILE A 25 2.90 -3.36 -5.06
CA ILE A 25 3.87 -3.55 -3.98
C ILE A 25 4.30 -5.00 -4.00
N TYR A 26 5.60 -5.22 -4.05
CA TYR A 26 6.19 -6.56 -4.06
C TYR A 26 7.33 -6.61 -3.06
N GLY A 27 7.39 -7.70 -2.29
CA GLY A 27 8.44 -7.96 -1.30
C GLY A 27 8.88 -9.41 -1.32
N SER A 28 10.15 -9.63 -1.01
CA SER A 28 10.75 -10.95 -0.80
C SER A 28 11.69 -10.92 0.40
N ALA A 29 11.90 -12.07 1.03
CA ALA A 29 12.82 -12.19 2.14
C ALA A 29 14.28 -12.06 1.68
N PHE A 30 15.10 -11.31 2.43
CA PHE A 30 16.50 -11.11 2.06
C PHE A 30 17.26 -12.43 1.95
N GLY A 31 17.93 -12.65 0.82
CA GLY A 31 18.69 -13.87 0.55
C GLY A 31 17.85 -15.10 0.24
N LYS A 32 16.52 -14.97 0.10
CA LYS A 32 15.61 -16.04 -0.29
C LYS A 32 14.72 -15.60 -1.44
N ASN A 33 14.37 -16.53 -2.33
CA ASN A 33 13.34 -16.30 -3.37
C ASN A 33 11.91 -16.52 -2.84
N GLU A 34 11.69 -16.32 -1.55
CA GLU A 34 10.38 -16.46 -0.90
C GLU A 34 9.70 -15.09 -0.87
N THR A 35 8.51 -15.01 -1.47
CA THR A 35 7.62 -13.84 -1.37
C THR A 35 7.16 -13.63 0.07
N ILE A 36 6.89 -12.38 0.43
CA ILE A 36 6.30 -12.03 1.73
C ILE A 36 4.99 -11.27 1.54
N ASP A 37 4.22 -11.17 2.62
CA ASP A 37 3.06 -10.28 2.72
C ASP A 37 3.51 -8.82 2.71
N ALA A 38 3.66 -8.25 1.52
CA ALA A 38 4.15 -6.90 1.31
C ALA A 38 3.01 -5.87 1.40
N PHE A 39 2.23 -5.93 2.48
CA PHE A 39 1.16 -4.96 2.74
C PHE A 39 1.76 -3.65 3.24
N PRO A 40 1.19 -2.47 2.95
CA PRO A 40 1.76 -1.20 3.40
C PRO A 40 1.53 -0.95 4.89
N CYS A 41 2.48 -0.25 5.51
CA CYS A 41 2.37 0.09 6.92
C CYS A 41 1.34 1.20 7.11
N PHE A 42 0.95 1.45 8.36
CA PHE A 42 -0.03 2.47 8.70
C PHE A 42 0.28 3.85 8.10
N ILE A 43 1.56 4.28 8.15
CA ILE A 43 1.98 5.57 7.59
C ILE A 43 1.81 5.57 6.05
N CYS A 44 2.21 4.48 5.39
CA CYS A 44 2.08 4.35 3.94
C CYS A 44 0.61 4.30 3.52
N LYS A 45 -0.26 3.60 4.26
CA LYS A 45 -1.71 3.59 4.01
C LYS A 45 -2.32 4.99 4.01
N LYS A 46 -1.98 5.82 5.02
CA LYS A 46 -2.40 7.24 5.05
C LYS A 46 -1.94 8.01 3.83
N MET A 47 -0.67 7.85 3.43
CA MET A 47 -0.12 8.53 2.25
C MET A 47 -0.79 8.06 0.96
N ILE A 48 -1.04 6.76 0.82
CA ILE A 48 -1.71 6.14 -0.33
C ILE A 48 -3.13 6.68 -0.48
N ILE A 49 -3.92 6.75 0.60
CA ILE A 49 -5.27 7.32 0.60
C ILE A 49 -5.23 8.79 0.19
N ASN A 50 -4.36 9.60 0.80
CA ASN A 50 -4.24 11.02 0.50
C ASN A 50 -3.69 11.31 -0.91
N ALA A 51 -2.92 10.39 -1.49
CA ALA A 51 -2.47 10.48 -2.88
C ALA A 51 -3.61 10.26 -3.89
N GLY A 52 -4.80 9.83 -3.42
CA GLY A 52 -5.98 9.65 -4.25
C GLY A 52 -5.90 8.43 -5.17
N LEU A 53 -5.12 7.41 -4.81
CA LEU A 53 -5.06 6.16 -5.56
C LEU A 53 -6.43 5.43 -5.53
N ASN A 54 -6.65 4.50 -6.46
CA ASN A 54 -7.87 3.71 -6.55
C ASN A 54 -7.76 2.39 -5.78
N ARG A 55 -6.66 1.65 -5.99
CA ARG A 55 -6.37 0.40 -5.30
C ARG A 55 -4.86 0.15 -5.21
N ILE A 56 -4.50 -0.78 -4.35
CA ILE A 56 -3.15 -1.35 -4.32
C ILE A 56 -3.19 -2.86 -4.51
N ILE A 57 -2.09 -3.40 -5.04
CA ILE A 57 -1.92 -4.81 -5.33
C ILE A 57 -0.60 -5.26 -4.68
N CYS A 58 -0.68 -6.15 -3.69
CA CYS A 58 0.45 -6.55 -2.86
C CYS A 58 0.79 -8.02 -3.06
N SER A 59 2.08 -8.37 -3.08
CA SER A 59 2.49 -9.78 -2.99
C SER A 59 2.10 -10.37 -1.63
N THR A 60 1.82 -11.66 -1.62
CA THR A 60 1.54 -12.44 -0.41
C THR A 60 2.58 -13.54 -0.22
N ALA A 61 2.74 -14.02 1.01
CA ALA A 61 3.71 -15.05 1.35
C ALA A 61 3.48 -16.38 0.57
N ASP A 62 2.24 -16.65 0.17
CA ASP A 62 1.86 -17.81 -0.65
C ASP A 62 2.12 -17.63 -2.16
N GLY A 63 2.84 -16.58 -2.56
CA GLY A 63 3.21 -16.31 -3.95
C GLY A 63 2.07 -15.76 -4.81
N LYS A 64 0.96 -15.36 -4.19
CA LYS A 64 -0.18 -14.72 -4.87
C LYS A 64 -0.13 -13.20 -4.74
N MET A 65 -1.20 -12.57 -5.20
CA MET A 65 -1.42 -11.14 -5.05
C MET A 65 -2.73 -10.88 -4.31
N LYS A 66 -2.71 -9.92 -3.39
CA LYS A 66 -3.89 -9.42 -2.70
C LYS A 66 -4.18 -7.99 -3.14
N ILE A 67 -5.45 -7.72 -3.45
CA ILE A 67 -5.91 -6.40 -3.90
C ILE A 67 -6.67 -5.74 -2.75
N PHE A 68 -6.33 -4.48 -2.47
CA PHE A 68 -7.06 -3.65 -1.52
C PHE A 68 -7.60 -2.42 -2.25
N ARG A 69 -8.91 -2.15 -2.12
CA ARG A 69 -9.50 -0.92 -2.64
C ARG A 69 -9.42 0.16 -1.57
N LEU A 70 -9.05 1.37 -1.97
CA LEU A 70 -8.94 2.49 -1.03
C LEU A 70 -10.30 2.96 -0.51
N SER A 71 -11.37 2.71 -1.28
CA SER A 71 -12.75 2.93 -0.83
C SER A 71 -13.06 2.18 0.46
N ASP A 72 -12.55 0.96 0.58
CA ASP A 72 -12.84 0.08 1.70
C ASP A 72 -12.11 0.58 2.94
N TRP A 73 -10.83 0.94 2.81
CA TRP A 73 -10.08 1.57 3.91
C TRP A 73 -10.66 2.90 4.36
N THR A 74 -11.07 3.74 3.42
CA THR A 74 -11.66 5.05 3.75
C THR A 74 -12.97 4.87 4.53
N LYS A 75 -13.78 3.88 4.15
CA LYS A 75 -15.00 3.53 4.88
C LYS A 75 -14.70 2.96 6.26
N ASP A 76 -13.78 1.99 6.34
CA ASP A 76 -13.40 1.36 7.60
C ASP A 76 -12.89 2.40 8.63
N TRP A 77 -12.09 3.37 8.18
CA TRP A 77 -11.53 4.44 9.02
C TRP A 77 -12.51 5.57 9.35
N GLN A 78 -13.68 5.62 8.71
CA GLN A 78 -14.78 6.48 9.16
C GLN A 78 -15.57 5.84 10.32
N GLU A 79 -15.61 4.50 10.37
CA GLU A 79 -16.41 3.74 11.32
C GLU A 79 -15.61 3.26 12.54
N SER A 80 -14.30 3.06 12.41
CA SER A 80 -13.38 2.57 13.45
C SER A 80 -12.14 3.46 13.58
N ASP A 81 -11.44 3.38 14.72
CA ASP A 81 -10.18 4.11 14.88
C ASP A 81 -9.16 3.61 13.84
N ILE A 82 -8.46 4.55 13.26
CA ILE A 82 -7.45 4.35 12.22
C ILE A 82 -6.32 3.42 12.69
N LEU A 83 -6.10 3.34 14.01
CA LEU A 83 -5.07 2.50 14.64
C LEU A 83 -5.46 1.02 14.75
N ASP A 84 -6.75 0.69 14.57
CA ASP A 84 -7.28 -0.68 14.69
C ASP A 84 -7.15 -1.51 13.39
N ASP A 85 -6.19 -1.15 12.55
CA ASP A 85 -6.03 -1.77 11.24
C ASP A 85 -5.64 -3.26 11.36
N ARG A 86 -6.49 -4.13 10.81
CA ARG A 86 -6.39 -5.58 10.95
C ARG A 86 -5.19 -6.19 10.23
N HIS A 87 -4.58 -5.46 9.28
CA HIS A 87 -3.42 -5.92 8.53
C HIS A 87 -2.24 -4.99 8.81
N GLN A 88 -1.42 -5.38 9.78
CA GLN A 88 -0.18 -4.70 10.12
C GLN A 88 0.95 -5.16 9.19
N TYR A 89 1.85 -4.24 8.88
CA TYR A 89 3.11 -4.51 8.17
C TYR A 89 3.89 -5.57 8.93
N GLY A 90 4.45 -6.56 8.24
CA GLY A 90 5.43 -7.49 8.80
C GLY A 90 6.78 -6.82 8.95
#